data_AF-A0A925WW35-F1
#
_entry.id   AF-A0A925WW35-F1
#
_cell.length_a   1.000
_cell.length_b   1.000
_cell.length_c   1.000
_cell.angle_alpha   90.00
_cell.angle_beta   90.00
_cell.angle_gamma   90.00
#
_symmetry.space_group_name_H-M   'P 1'
#
loop_
_entity.id
_entity.type
_entity.pdbx_description
1 polymer ?
#
loop_
_entity_poly.entity_id
_entity_poly.type
_entity_poly.pdbx_seq_one_letter_code
_entity_poly.pdbx_strand_id
1 'polypeptide(L)'
;MTSMNVSLPEQLKSFVEERVEGGGYQTASEYVRDLIRQDQEKRRAAEDKVEAMLLEGIESLQKGAGVEATSDLWESLKERFHAKHGRNLGASVHE
;
A
#
# COMPACT_ATOMS: atom_id res chain seq x y z
N MET A 1 -15.81 -3.49 -26.55
CA MET A 1 -15.17 -2.50 -25.67
C MET A 1 -16.19 -1.45 -25.30
N THR A 2 -16.30 -1.11 -24.03
CA THR A 2 -17.11 0.03 -23.56
C THR A 2 -16.22 1.26 -23.52
N SER A 3 -16.72 2.40 -24.00
CA SER A 3 -15.98 3.68 -23.96
C SER A 3 -16.17 4.35 -22.59
N MET A 4 -15.10 4.92 -22.05
CA MET A 4 -15.10 5.72 -20.84
C MET A 4 -14.31 7.00 -21.10
N ASN A 5 -14.94 8.16 -20.92
CA ASN A 5 -14.28 9.45 -21.07
C ASN A 5 -13.84 9.96 -19.71
N VAL A 6 -12.60 10.42 -19.61
CA VAL A 6 -12.02 10.97 -18.38
C VAL A 6 -11.37 12.30 -18.72
N SER A 7 -11.76 13.36 -18.00
CA SER A 7 -11.12 14.66 -18.12
C SER A 7 -9.89 14.71 -17.21
N LEU A 8 -8.75 15.12 -17.78
CA LEU A 8 -7.49 15.25 -17.06
C LEU A 8 -7.03 16.71 -17.08
N PRO A 9 -6.47 17.25 -15.99
CA PRO A 9 -5.69 18.48 -16.02
C PRO A 9 -4.52 18.36 -17.00
N GLU A 10 -4.09 19.48 -17.57
CA GLU A 10 -3.04 19.51 -18.60
C GLU A 10 -1.76 18.79 -18.16
N GLN A 11 -1.35 18.98 -16.90
CA GLN A 11 -0.17 18.32 -16.34
C GLN A 11 -0.25 16.79 -16.39
N LEU A 12 -1.42 16.22 -16.09
CA LEU A 12 -1.62 14.77 -16.13
C LEU A 12 -1.73 14.27 -17.57
N LYS A 13 -2.29 15.07 -18.47
CA LYS A 13 -2.34 14.75 -19.90
C LYS A 13 -0.93 14.68 -20.49
N SER A 14 -0.09 15.70 -20.28
CA SER A 14 1.30 15.71 -20.76
C SER A 14 2.10 14.55 -20.21
N PHE A 15 1.91 14.19 -18.94
CA PHE A 15 2.53 13.00 -18.37
C PHE A 15 2.11 11.72 -19.10
N VAL A 16 0.82 11.52 -19.38
CA VAL A 16 0.35 10.36 -20.14
C VAL A 16 0.93 10.32 -21.56
N GLU A 17 1.02 11.47 -22.22
CA GLU A 17 1.62 11.59 -23.55
C GLU A 17 3.10 11.18 -23.55
N GLU A 18 3.89 11.62 -22.57
CA GLU A 18 5.30 11.21 -22.40
C GLU A 18 5.44 9.69 -22.23
N ARG A 19 4.51 9.04 -21.50
CA ARG A 19 4.53 7.57 -21.34
C ARG A 19 4.25 6.82 -22.64
N VAL A 20 3.46 7.40 -23.54
CA VAL A 20 3.17 6.85 -24.87
C VAL A 20 4.35 7.10 -25.81
N GLU A 21 4.89 8.32 -25.84
CA GLU A 21 6.05 8.68 -26.68
C GLU A 21 7.31 7.91 -26.30
N GLY A 22 7.50 7.60 -25.02
CA GLY A 22 8.60 6.77 -24.53
C GLY A 22 8.59 5.31 -25.01
N GLY A 23 7.64 4.91 -25.86
CA GLY A 23 7.59 3.60 -26.51
C GLY A 23 7.06 2.46 -25.63
N GLY A 24 6.67 2.75 -24.39
CA GLY A 24 6.11 1.76 -23.46
C GLY A 24 4.63 1.45 -23.69
N TYR A 25 3.90 2.35 -24.35
CA TYR A 25 2.47 2.21 -24.63
C TYR A 25 2.15 2.82 -26.00
N GLN A 26 1.20 2.26 -26.73
CA GLN A 26 0.81 2.76 -28.06
C GLN A 26 -0.28 3.83 -28.00
N THR A 27 -1.08 3.85 -26.93
CA THR A 27 -2.17 4.81 -26.74
C THR A 27 -2.36 5.18 -25.27
N ALA A 28 -2.94 6.36 -25.00
CA ALA A 28 -3.35 6.76 -23.66
C ALA A 28 -4.32 5.75 -23.02
N SER A 29 -5.26 5.21 -23.80
CA SER A 29 -6.21 4.20 -23.33
C SER A 29 -5.54 2.89 -22.91
N GLU A 30 -4.44 2.51 -23.56
CA GLU A 30 -3.64 1.35 -23.15
C GLU A 30 -2.94 1.61 -21.82
N TYR A 31 -2.29 2.76 -21.69
CA TYR A 31 -1.64 3.17 -20.46
C TYR A 31 -2.61 3.19 -19.27
N VAL A 32 -3.79 3.80 -19.45
CA VAL A 32 -4.81 3.86 -18.39
C VAL A 32 -5.34 2.48 -18.02
N ARG A 33 -5.56 1.58 -18.98
CA ARG A 33 -5.97 0.19 -18.66
C ARG A 33 -4.90 -0.55 -17.87
N ASP A 34 -3.63 -0.34 -18.20
CA ASP A 34 -2.52 -0.95 -17.47
C ASP A 34 -2.42 -0.40 -16.06
N LEU A 35 -2.55 0.92 -15.87
CA LEU A 35 -2.62 1.54 -14.54
C LEU A 35 -3.77 0.97 -13.69
N ILE A 36 -4.95 0.78 -14.28
CA ILE A 36 -6.08 0.16 -13.57
C ILE A 36 -5.76 -1.28 -13.17
N ARG A 37 -5.10 -2.06 -14.04
CA ARG A 37 -4.70 -3.43 -13.71
C ARG A 37 -3.69 -3.44 -12.56
N GLN A 38 -2.70 -2.57 -12.60
CA GLN A 38 -1.71 -2.42 -11.53
C GLN A 38 -2.36 -1.99 -10.21
N ASP A 39 -3.35 -1.09 -10.23
CA ASP A 39 -4.11 -0.72 -9.03
C ASP A 39 -4.88 -1.91 -8.45
N GLN A 40 -5.57 -2.68 -9.31
CA GLN A 40 -6.27 -3.89 -8.88
C GLN A 40 -5.32 -4.93 -8.30
N GLU A 41 -4.18 -5.17 -8.94
CA GLU A 41 -3.16 -6.11 -8.45
C GLU A 41 -2.59 -5.67 -7.10
N LYS A 42 -2.29 -4.37 -6.93
CA LYS A 42 -1.80 -3.84 -5.65
C LYS A 42 -2.84 -3.99 -4.53
N ARG A 43 -4.12 -3.74 -4.82
CA ARG A 43 -5.20 -3.92 -3.83
C ARG A 43 -5.36 -5.38 -3.43
N ARG A 44 -5.41 -6.29 -4.42
CA ARG A 44 -5.47 -7.74 -4.17
C ARG A 44 -4.28 -8.21 -3.35
N ALA A 45 -3.05 -7.82 -3.73
CA ALA A 45 -1.86 -8.20 -2.98
C ALA A 45 -1.86 -7.68 -1.53
N ALA A 46 -2.45 -6.51 -1.28
CA ALA A 46 -2.61 -5.99 0.07
C ALA A 46 -3.63 -6.82 0.89
N GLU A 47 -4.76 -7.18 0.27
CA GLU A 47 -5.77 -8.06 0.87
C GLU A 47 -5.19 -9.44 1.19
N ASP A 48 -4.56 -10.10 0.21
CA ASP A 48 -3.93 -11.42 0.34
C ASP A 48 -2.86 -11.41 1.46
N LYS A 49 -2.09 -10.32 1.57
CA LYS A 49 -1.09 -10.18 2.63
C LYS A 49 -1.73 -10.12 4.02
N VAL A 50 -2.82 -9.38 4.17
CA VAL A 50 -3.54 -9.30 5.46
C VAL A 50 -4.14 -10.66 5.79
N GLU A 51 -4.76 -11.34 4.83
CA GLU A 51 -5.29 -12.69 5.01
C GLU A 51 -4.20 -13.67 5.44
N ALA A 52 -3.05 -13.68 4.77
CA ALA A 52 -1.91 -14.51 5.14
C ALA A 52 -1.42 -14.25 6.57
N MET A 53 -1.30 -12.98 6.98
CA MET A 53 -0.92 -12.61 8.34
C MET A 53 -1.94 -13.05 9.39
N LEU A 54 -3.24 -13.00 9.06
CA LEU A 54 -4.30 -13.48 9.94
C LEU A 54 -4.25 -15.00 10.10
N LEU A 55 -4.07 -15.74 9.00
CA LEU A 55 -3.92 -17.19 9.03
C LEU A 55 -2.70 -17.62 9.85
N GLU A 56 -1.55 -16.97 9.64
CA GLU A 56 -0.34 -17.19 10.45
C GLU A 56 -0.61 -16.95 11.94
N GLY A 57 -1.29 -15.85 12.27
CA GLY A 57 -1.71 -15.54 13.63
C GLY A 57 -2.61 -16.64 14.23
N ILE A 58 -3.61 -17.10 13.50
CA ILE A 58 -4.53 -18.16 13.93
C ILE A 58 -3.78 -19.47 14.16
N GLU A 59 -2.90 -19.88 13.24
CA GLU A 59 -2.09 -21.09 13.40
C GLU A 59 -1.17 -20.99 14.63
N SER A 60 -0.59 -19.82 14.88
CA SER A 60 0.24 -19.56 16.06
C SER A 60 -0.58 -19.70 17.35
N LEU A 61 -1.80 -19.14 17.38
CA LEU A 61 -2.72 -19.30 18.51
C LEU A 61 -3.09 -20.76 18.74
N GLN A 62 -3.39 -21.52 17.68
CA GLN A 62 -3.70 -22.95 17.77
C GLN A 62 -2.53 -23.78 18.32
N LYS A 63 -1.29 -23.37 18.05
CA LYS A 63 -0.07 -23.98 18.60
C LYS A 63 0.23 -23.56 20.04
N GLY A 64 -0.62 -22.74 20.66
CA GLY A 64 -0.49 -22.30 22.04
C GLY A 64 0.45 -21.10 22.24
N ALA A 65 0.85 -20.40 21.17
CA ALA A 65 1.67 -19.19 21.26
C ALA A 65 0.85 -17.91 21.57
N GLY A 66 -0.44 -18.06 21.90
CA GLY A 66 -1.29 -16.96 22.33
C GLY A 66 -0.91 -16.44 23.72
N VAL A 67 -0.94 -15.12 23.86
CA VAL A 67 -0.80 -14.44 25.15
C VAL A 67 -2.11 -13.74 25.49
N GLU A 68 -2.45 -13.70 26.77
CA GLU A 68 -3.63 -12.98 27.24
C GLU A 68 -3.45 -11.48 27.04
N ALA A 69 -4.49 -10.81 26.53
CA ALA A 69 -4.44 -9.38 26.22
C ALA A 69 -4.64 -8.53 27.48
N THR A 70 -3.60 -8.46 28.31
CA THR A 70 -3.59 -7.69 29.58
C THR A 70 -3.15 -6.24 29.38
N SER A 71 -3.41 -5.37 30.35
CA SER A 71 -2.95 -3.97 30.35
C SER A 71 -1.43 -3.86 30.21
N ASP A 72 -0.67 -4.69 30.92
CA ASP A 72 0.80 -4.73 30.86
C ASP A 72 1.31 -5.08 29.46
N LEU A 73 0.62 -6.01 28.76
CA LEU A 73 0.93 -6.33 27.37
C LEU A 73 0.77 -5.09 26.48
N TRP A 74 -0.33 -4.36 26.64
CA TRP A 74 -0.60 -3.14 25.86
C TRP A 74 0.42 -2.03 26.12
N GLU A 75 0.84 -1.85 27.38
CA GLU A 75 1.90 -0.89 27.72
C GLU A 75 3.23 -1.28 27.07
N SER A 76 3.64 -2.56 27.18
CA SER A 76 4.87 -3.06 26.53
C SER A 76 4.84 -2.92 25.00
N LEU A 77 3.66 -3.02 24.37
CA LEU A 77 3.49 -2.83 22.93
C LEU A 77 3.65 -1.37 22.54
N LYS A 78 3.08 -0.43 23.31
CA LYS A 78 3.25 1.01 23.10
C LYS A 78 4.72 1.41 23.24
N GLU A 79 5.40 0.95 24.29
CA GLU A 79 6.83 1.21 24.49
C GLU A 79 7.68 0.71 23.32
N ARG A 80 7.44 -0.53 22.86
CA ARG A 80 8.13 -1.10 21.70
C ARG A 80 7.85 -0.31 20.41
N PHE A 81 6.61 0.14 20.20
CA PHE A 81 6.25 0.96 19.05
C PHE A 81 6.99 2.31 19.08
N HIS A 82 6.97 3.00 20.23
CA HIS A 82 7.68 4.26 20.43
C HIS A 82 9.21 4.10 20.29
N ALA A 83 9.80 3.02 20.79
CA ALA A 83 11.24 2.75 20.62
C ALA A 83 11.64 2.49 19.15
N LYS A 84 10.75 1.86 18.37
CA LYS A 84 10.98 1.53 16.96
C LYS A 84 10.75 2.72 16.02
N HIS A 85 9.76 3.58 16.31
CA HIS A 85 9.36 4.67 15.42
C HIS A 85 9.72 6.08 15.94
N GLY A 86 10.04 6.23 17.23
CA GLY A 86 10.41 7.51 17.86
C GLY A 86 11.77 8.06 17.45
N ARG A 87 12.65 7.28 16.81
CA ARG A 87 13.94 7.76 16.28
C ARG A 87 13.86 8.46 14.92
N ASN A 88 12.70 8.49 14.25
CA ASN A 88 12.53 9.10 12.92
C ASN A 88 11.73 10.41 12.90
N LEU A 89 11.35 10.96 14.06
CA LEU A 89 10.60 12.24 14.16
C LEU A 89 11.47 13.43 14.58
N GLY A 90 12.80 13.28 14.65
CA GLY A 90 13.72 14.31 15.18
C GLY A 90 14.67 14.96 14.17
N ALA A 91 14.55 14.70 12.87
CA ALA A 91 15.46 15.26 11.86
C ALA A 91 14.70 15.80 10.65
N SER A 92 13.88 16.83 10.85
CA SER A 92 13.66 17.92 9.88
C SER A 92 12.63 18.91 10.41
N VAL A 93 13.01 19.74 11.40
CA VAL A 93 12.54 21.14 11.52
C VAL A 93 13.62 21.88 12.32
N HIS A 94 14.67 22.34 11.65
CA HIS A 94 15.37 23.54 12.10
C HIS A 94 15.17 24.60 11.02
N GLU A 95 14.51 25.65 11.49
CA GLU A 95 14.40 27.03 11.01
C GLU A 95 15.51 27.52 10.07
#